data_AF-A0A2G9RQU7-F1
#
_entry.id   AF-A0A2G9RQU7-F1
#
_cell.length_a   1.000
_cell.length_b   1.000
_cell.length_c   1.000
_cell.angle_alpha   90.00
_cell.angle_beta   90.00
_cell.angle_gamma   90.00
#
_symmetry.space_group_name_H-M   'P 1'
#
loop_
_entity.id
_entity.type
_entity.pdbx_description
1 polymer ?
#
loop_
_entity_poly.entity_id
_entity_poly.type
_entity_poly.pdbx_seq_one_letter_code
_entity_poly.pdbx_strand_id
1 'polypeptide(L)'
;MINNQRSHVLFQILNMEDDQNWYKAELKGQEGYIPKNYIKVKPHPWYAGRISRQVAEEILLKKRFLGAFLIRDSESSPGEFSISVK
;
A
#
# COMPACT_ATOMS: atom_id res chain seq x y z
N MET A 1 24.71 25.52 -10.04
CA MET A 1 24.42 24.11 -9.70
C MET A 1 23.42 24.10 -8.56
N ILE A 2 22.13 23.88 -8.83
CA ILE A 2 21.10 23.83 -7.78
C ILE A 2 20.85 22.35 -7.49
N ASN A 3 21.34 21.89 -6.34
CA ASN A 3 21.13 20.52 -5.85
C ASN A 3 19.65 20.32 -5.52
N ASN A 4 18.91 19.69 -6.44
CA ASN A 4 17.53 19.31 -6.24
C ASN A 4 17.46 18.05 -5.37
N GLN A 5 17.71 18.19 -4.07
CA GLN A 5 17.36 17.15 -3.10
C GLN A 5 15.83 17.14 -2.97
N ARG A 6 15.15 16.39 -3.84
CA ARG A 6 13.70 16.14 -3.70
C ARG A 6 13.46 15.41 -2.38
N SER A 7 13.07 16.16 -1.36
CA SER A 7 12.50 15.60 -0.14
C SER A 7 11.26 14.78 -0.52
N HIS A 8 11.32 13.46 -0.33
CA HIS A 8 10.17 12.59 -0.59
C HIS A 8 9.21 12.71 0.60
N VAL A 9 8.10 13.41 0.42
CA VAL A 9 7.01 13.48 1.40
C VAL A 9 6.02 12.35 1.12
N LEU A 10 5.60 11.64 2.17
CA LEU A 10 4.55 10.63 2.08
C LEU A 10 3.22 11.23 2.51
N PHE A 11 2.19 10.98 1.71
CA PHE A 11 0.81 11.37 1.97
C PHE A 11 -0.03 10.10 2.10
N GLN A 12 -0.98 10.10 3.02
CA GLN A 12 -1.99 9.05 3.08
C GLN A 12 -3.09 9.36 2.06
N ILE A 13 -3.28 8.50 1.07
CA ILE A 13 -4.39 8.68 0.12
C ILE A 13 -5.68 8.22 0.79
N LEU A 14 -6.69 9.10 0.79
CA LEU A 14 -8.00 8.86 1.39
C LEU A 14 -9.05 8.44 0.35
N ASN A 15 -8.98 8.97 -0.88
CA ASN A 15 -9.89 8.61 -1.96
C ASN A 15 -9.18 8.70 -3.33
N MET A 16 -9.42 7.70 -4.18
CA MET A 16 -8.88 7.59 -5.53
C MET A 16 -9.90 7.68 -6.67
N GLU A 17 -11.20 7.66 -6.35
CA GLU A 17 -12.29 7.39 -7.29
C GLU A 17 -13.05 8.65 -7.72
N ASP A 18 -13.05 9.71 -6.91
CA ASP A 18 -13.90 10.89 -7.14
C ASP A 18 -13.53 11.72 -8.38
N ASP A 19 -12.25 11.72 -8.79
CA ASP A 19 -11.74 12.58 -9.87
C ASP A 19 -10.67 11.87 -10.71
N GLN A 20 -10.60 12.17 -12.00
CA GLN A 20 -9.65 11.53 -12.93
C GLN A 20 -8.20 12.00 -12.72
N ASN A 21 -7.98 13.23 -12.27
CA ASN A 21 -6.70 13.93 -12.24
C ASN A 21 -6.17 14.19 -10.82
N TRP A 22 -7.02 14.05 -9.80
CA TRP A 22 -6.69 14.34 -8.41
C TRP A 22 -6.95 13.14 -7.48
N TYR A 23 -6.15 13.05 -6.42
CA TYR A 23 -6.42 12.19 -5.27
C TYR A 23 -6.75 13.05 -4.06
N LYS A 24 -7.70 12.61 -3.23
CA LYS A 24 -7.87 13.17 -1.89
C LYS A 24 -6.84 12.53 -0.96
N ALA A 25 -6.08 13.33 -0.21
CA ALA A 25 -5.00 12.85 0.64
C ALA A 25 -4.89 13.65 1.94
N GLU A 26 -4.19 13.07 2.91
CA GLU A 26 -3.92 13.66 4.22
C GLU A 26 -2.40 13.75 4.48
N LEU A 27 -2.00 14.85 5.11
CA LEU A 27 -0.68 15.07 5.66
C LEU A 27 -0.76 15.77 7.01
N LYS A 28 -0.34 15.08 8.08
CA LYS A 28 -0.26 15.63 9.44
C LYS A 28 -1.62 16.16 9.94
N GLY A 29 -2.69 15.44 9.65
CA GLY A 29 -4.06 15.78 10.02
C GLY A 29 -4.73 16.81 9.13
N GLN A 30 -4.06 17.29 8.07
CA GLN A 30 -4.65 18.21 7.09
C GLN A 30 -4.99 17.46 5.81
N GLU A 31 -6.26 17.58 5.37
CA GLU A 31 -6.74 17.01 4.12
C GLU A 31 -6.62 17.99 2.95
N GLY A 32 -6.40 17.46 1.75
CA GLY A 32 -6.37 18.23 0.51
C GLY A 32 -6.35 17.35 -0.73
N TYR A 33 -6.16 17.97 -1.89
CA TYR A 33 -6.08 17.28 -3.17
C TYR A 33 -4.66 17.34 -3.74
N ILE A 34 -4.18 16.22 -4.26
CA ILE A 34 -2.85 16.08 -4.87
C ILE A 34 -3.00 15.59 -6.31
N PRO A 35 -2.32 16.20 -7.28
CA PRO A 35 -2.46 15.83 -8.68
C PRO A 35 -1.77 14.49 -8.94
N LYS A 36 -2.47 13.56 -9.63
CA LYS A 36 -2.04 12.18 -9.83
C LYS A 36 -0.69 12.06 -10.55
N ASN A 37 -0.38 13.00 -11.45
CA ASN A 37 0.86 13.01 -12.24
C ASN A 37 2.12 13.49 -11.48
N TYR A 38 1.98 13.96 -10.23
CA TYR A 38 3.11 14.40 -9.40
C TYR A 38 3.51 13.41 -8.30
N ILE A 39 2.78 12.29 -8.16
CA ILE A 39 3.05 11.30 -7.13
C ILE A 39 3.18 9.89 -7.69
N LYS A 40 3.79 9.01 -6.89
CA LYS A 40 3.74 7.57 -7.11
C LYS A 40 2.99 6.94 -5.94
N VAL A 41 1.85 6.32 -6.22
CA VAL A 41 1.11 5.54 -5.22
C VAL A 41 1.88 4.24 -4.97
N LYS A 42 2.08 3.91 -3.69
CA LYS A 42 2.67 2.64 -3.28
C LYS A 42 1.66 1.94 -2.36
N PRO A 43 1.38 0.65 -2.58
CA PRO A 43 0.61 -0.11 -1.62
C PRO A 43 1.36 -0.17 -0.29
N HIS A 44 0.62 -0.43 0.79
CA HIS A 44 1.23 -0.65 2.08
C HIS A 44 2.18 -1.85 2.04
N PRO A 45 3.31 -1.83 2.78
CA PRO A 45 4.30 -2.92 2.76
C PRO A 45 3.74 -4.29 3.18
N TRP A 46 2.63 -4.31 3.92
CA TRP A 46 1.94 -5.51 4.35
C TRP A 46 0.94 -6.04 3.32
N TYR A 47 0.68 -5.33 2.22
CA TYR A 47 -0.17 -5.81 1.13
C TYR A 47 0.69 -6.49 0.06
N ALA A 48 0.51 -7.81 -0.07
CA ALA A 48 1.25 -8.65 -1.01
C ALA A 48 0.56 -8.79 -2.38
N GLY A 49 -0.68 -8.27 -2.53
CA GLY A 49 -1.47 -8.39 -3.75
C GLY A 49 -1.88 -9.84 -4.03
N ARG A 50 -1.92 -10.19 -5.32
CA ARG A 50 -2.34 -11.51 -5.80
C ARG A 50 -1.23 -12.55 -5.63
N ILE A 51 -1.14 -13.13 -4.44
CA ILE A 51 -0.29 -14.29 -4.14
C ILE A 51 -1.12 -15.44 -3.55
N SER A 52 -0.65 -16.68 -3.76
CA SER A 52 -1.32 -17.84 -3.18
C SER A 52 -1.10 -17.96 -1.68
N ARG A 53 -1.95 -18.74 -1.01
CA ARG A 53 -1.79 -19.10 0.40
C ARG A 53 -0.40 -19.69 0.67
N GLN A 54 0.06 -20.60 -0.19
CA GLN A 54 1.35 -21.27 -0.01
C GLN A 54 2.52 -20.27 -0.12
N VAL A 55 2.48 -19.37 -1.10
CA VAL A 55 3.51 -18.32 -1.24
C VAL A 55 3.53 -17.39 -0.03
N ALA A 56 2.36 -17.04 0.51
CA ALA A 56 2.25 -16.24 1.74
C ALA A 56 2.89 -16.96 2.94
N GLU A 57 2.61 -18.25 3.12
CA GLU A 57 3.19 -19.08 4.18
C GLU A 57 4.72 -19.15 4.05
N GLU A 58 5.27 -19.37 2.85
CA GLU A 58 6.73 -19.36 2.62
C GLU A 58 7.40 -18.03 2.97
N ILE A 59 6.76 -16.90 2.62
CA ILE A 59 7.26 -15.56 2.96
C ILE A 59 7.27 -15.36 4.48
N LEU A 60 6.21 -15.80 5.16
CA LEU A 60 6.06 -15.65 6.59
C LEU A 60 7.02 -16.55 7.37
N LEU A 61 7.24 -17.78 6.93
CA LEU A 61 8.19 -18.72 7.55
C LEU A 61 9.62 -18.15 7.59
N LYS A 62 10.02 -17.37 6.57
CA LYS A 62 11.32 -16.68 6.51
C LYS A 62 11.47 -15.54 7.54
N LYS A 63 10.40 -15.11 8.21
CA LYS A 63 10.45 -14.06 9.23
C LYS A 63 10.99 -14.61 10.55
N ARG A 64 11.86 -13.84 11.21
CA ARG A 64 12.56 -14.25 12.44
C ARG A 64 11.74 -14.13 13.73
N PHE A 65 10.50 -13.63 13.64
CA PHE A 65 9.63 -13.36 14.79
C PHE A 65 8.20 -13.86 14.53
N LEU A 66 7.45 -14.12 15.61
CA LEU A 66 6.03 -14.50 15.58
C LEU A 66 5.12 -13.27 15.43
N GLY A 67 3.93 -13.45 14.88
CA GLY A 67 3.00 -12.36 14.63
C GLY A 67 3.33 -11.56 13.36
N ALA A 68 4.27 -12.04 12.54
CA ALA A 68 4.43 -11.52 11.19
C ALA A 68 3.16 -11.82 10.38
N PHE A 69 2.68 -10.85 9.61
CA PHE A 69 1.48 -11.00 8.79
C PHE A 69 1.63 -10.32 7.44
N LEU A 70 0.73 -10.68 6.51
CA LEU A 70 0.50 -9.96 5.27
C LEU A 70 -0.98 -10.11 4.86
N ILE A 71 -1.45 -9.17 4.04
CA ILE A 71 -2.76 -9.20 3.38
C ILE A 71 -2.54 -9.52 1.90
N ARG A 72 -3.37 -10.39 1.34
CA ARG A 72 -3.34 -10.83 -0.06
C ARG A 72 -4.75 -10.90 -0.65
N ASP A 73 -4.86 -10.95 -1.96
CA ASP A 73 -6.14 -11.24 -2.62
C ASP A 73 -6.62 -12.65 -2.22
N SER A 74 -7.92 -12.80 -1.98
CA SER A 74 -8.53 -14.09 -1.73
C SER A 74 -8.58 -14.92 -3.02
N GLU A 75 -8.04 -16.14 -2.97
CA GLU A 75 -8.11 -17.10 -4.08
C GLU A 75 -9.50 -17.73 -4.21
N SER A 76 -10.23 -17.85 -3.10
CA SER A 76 -11.57 -18.46 -3.07
C SER A 76 -12.70 -17.47 -3.31
N SER A 77 -12.46 -16.18 -3.05
CA SER A 77 -13.48 -15.13 -3.11
C SER A 77 -12.93 -13.92 -3.90
N PRO A 78 -13.09 -13.88 -5.23
CA PRO A 78 -12.60 -12.77 -6.05
C PRO A 78 -13.14 -11.41 -5.56
N GLY A 79 -12.24 -10.45 -5.36
CA GLY A 79 -12.57 -9.11 -4.86
C GLY A 79 -12.46 -8.96 -3.34
N GLU A 80 -12.31 -10.07 -2.60
CA GLU A 80 -12.05 -10.04 -1.16
C GLU A 80 -10.57 -10.18 -0.84
N PHE A 81 -10.22 -9.87 0.40
CA PHE A 81 -8.87 -10.00 0.95
C PHE A 81 -8.79 -11.14 1.96
N SER A 82 -7.59 -11.72 2.08
CA SER A 82 -7.23 -12.69 3.09
C SER A 82 -6.03 -12.21 3.89
N ILE A 83 -6.02 -12.47 5.20
CA ILE A 83 -4.85 -12.26 6.06
C ILE A 83 -4.12 -13.59 6.31
N SER A 84 -2.80 -13.57 6.22
CA SER A 84 -1.94 -14.70 6.57
C SER A 84 -1.01 -14.27 7.70
N VAL A 85 -0.86 -15.11 8.73
CA VAL A 85 -0.11 -14.81 9.97
C VAL A 85 0.81 -15.99 10.32
N LYS A 86 1.98 -15.70 10.89
CA LYS A 86 2.91 -16.66 11.49
C LYS A 86 2.75 -16.79 12.99
#